data_AF-A0A3B5M1Z2-F1
#
_entry.id   AF-A0A3B5M1Z2-F1
#
_cell.length_a   1.000
_cell.length_b   1.000
_cell.length_c   1.000
_cell.angle_alpha   90.00
_cell.angle_beta   90.00
_cell.angle_gamma   90.00
#
_symmetry.space_group_name_H-M   'P 1'
#
loop_
_entity.id
_entity.type
_entity.pdbx_description
1 polymer ?
#
loop_
_entity_poly.entity_id
_entity_poly.type
_entity_poly.pdbx_seq_one_letter_code
_entity_poly.pdbx_strand_id
1 'polypeptide(L)'
;NSTDYGKSFHDISHRINHTFIKEELGISVGPGSSETKSNFILLLVEAEERGDLVLKRTKDLGKTFTIIHEDVFSFGYIGAFLFFSVMEDPRSPRVMYFSSDQGETFSQALLPSASTEQFYSILDGDEDMLFMHVDNPGDTFFGTMYTSDDRGILFSKSLERHLFDGHRKSDFTNITSLRGVYLTNKLDIDGRIRSVISFNRGGTWRQLKKPQNVNCADNCNLHIHGEHSRKNRIVPVLALSEPTAIGLVIAHGSVGDSLSSSQHPDVFVSSDGGYNWIGTLKGPHHYSILDSGGLIVAVEVHREGQVKTIKFSTDEGQCWKLYNFTEQPFFFAGLASEPGTKAMNVSVWGFRPEEDGQPMWVAVTIDFQSLITRECNKKDYEEWLAHSTDKRNSERNGCVLGMKETYRRLKKQSVCRNGRNFVVTKKQIPCPCTREDYLCDYGYYRHVNTSECVRQPNTPNKTFEMCLNGEEDELLTAGYRKVPSDKCQGGFTPQGVVQTIIRPCGVKPSPDPSAKSTSVGHFDTPVRTVLMLKCLFVLCSY
;
A
#
# COMPACT_ATOMS: atom_id res chain seq x y z
N ASN A 1 -29.82 0.52 -9.95
CA ASN A 1 -29.08 -0.74 -9.72
C ASN A 1 -29.25 -1.70 -10.89
N SER A 2 -28.19 -2.37 -11.35
CA SER A 2 -28.22 -3.34 -12.45
C SER A 2 -27.56 -4.65 -12.04
N THR A 3 -28.12 -5.78 -12.48
CA THR A 3 -27.57 -7.14 -12.25
C THR A 3 -27.18 -7.86 -13.54
N ASP A 4 -27.33 -7.17 -14.68
CA ASP A 4 -27.19 -7.72 -16.03
C ASP A 4 -26.21 -6.90 -16.88
N TYR A 5 -25.19 -6.34 -16.23
CA TYR A 5 -24.13 -5.54 -16.87
C TYR A 5 -24.66 -4.28 -17.57
N GLY A 6 -25.66 -3.63 -16.97
CA GLY A 6 -26.22 -2.37 -17.46
C GLY A 6 -27.27 -2.49 -18.55
N LYS A 7 -27.80 -3.70 -18.81
CA LYS A 7 -28.90 -3.87 -19.78
C LYS A 7 -30.24 -3.39 -19.20
N SER A 8 -30.44 -3.55 -17.89
CA SER A 8 -31.61 -3.03 -17.18
C SER A 8 -31.21 -2.38 -15.86
N PHE A 9 -32.03 -1.42 -15.42
CA PHE A 9 -31.83 -0.68 -14.17
C PHE A 9 -33.12 -0.69 -13.34
N HIS A 10 -32.95 -0.98 -12.05
CA HIS A 10 -33.98 -0.81 -11.03
C HIS A 10 -33.68 0.46 -10.24
N ASP A 11 -34.66 1.35 -10.13
CA ASP A 11 -34.52 2.57 -9.34
C ASP A 11 -34.60 2.25 -7.84
N ILE A 12 -33.58 2.68 -7.11
CA ILE A 12 -33.47 2.53 -5.65
C ILE A 12 -33.52 3.87 -4.91
N SER A 13 -33.77 4.98 -5.61
CA SER A 13 -33.75 6.33 -5.04
C SER A 13 -34.72 6.46 -3.86
N HIS A 14 -35.92 5.90 -3.98
CA HIS A 14 -36.90 5.86 -2.90
C HIS A 14 -36.42 5.13 -1.64
N ARG A 15 -35.50 4.15 -1.77
CA ARG A 15 -34.93 3.39 -0.65
C ARG A 15 -33.82 4.12 0.09
N ILE A 16 -33.25 5.14 -0.55
CA ILE A 16 -32.26 6.04 0.06
C ILE A 16 -32.88 7.41 0.35
N ASN A 17 -34.21 7.52 0.41
CA ASN A 17 -34.92 8.77 0.68
C ASN A 17 -34.68 9.89 -0.35
N HIS A 18 -34.49 9.51 -1.63
CA HIS A 18 -34.19 10.43 -2.73
C HIS A 18 -32.95 11.32 -2.51
N THR A 19 -32.05 10.87 -1.63
CA THR A 19 -30.79 11.55 -1.34
C THR A 19 -29.76 11.27 -2.43
N PHE A 20 -28.82 12.20 -2.61
CA PHE A 20 -27.75 12.05 -3.59
C PHE A 20 -26.62 11.20 -3.04
N ILE A 21 -26.08 10.33 -3.90
CA ILE A 21 -24.85 9.58 -3.63
C ILE A 21 -23.67 10.46 -4.05
N LYS A 22 -22.72 10.70 -3.14
CA LYS A 22 -21.55 11.53 -3.44
C LYS A 22 -20.62 10.84 -4.44
N GLU A 23 -20.31 11.51 -5.55
CA GLU A 23 -19.57 10.94 -6.71
C GLU A 23 -18.17 10.40 -6.37
N GLU A 24 -17.50 10.99 -5.39
CA GLU A 24 -16.09 10.69 -5.07
C GLU A 24 -15.91 9.51 -4.08
N LEU A 25 -16.96 9.14 -3.34
CA LEU A 25 -16.89 8.17 -2.22
C LEU A 25 -18.08 7.20 -2.17
N GLY A 26 -19.09 7.37 -3.04
CA GLY A 26 -20.45 6.99 -2.71
C GLY A 26 -20.81 5.50 -2.78
N ILE A 27 -19.96 4.65 -3.36
CA ILE A 27 -20.26 3.22 -3.48
C ILE A 27 -18.98 2.39 -3.32
N SER A 28 -18.97 1.47 -2.37
CA SER A 28 -17.96 0.41 -2.29
C SER A 28 -18.63 -0.96 -2.23
N VAL A 29 -18.02 -1.94 -2.90
CA VAL A 29 -18.50 -3.34 -2.90
C VAL A 29 -17.53 -4.14 -2.05
N GLY A 30 -18.06 -4.79 -1.01
CA GLY A 30 -17.26 -5.66 -0.15
C GLY A 30 -16.69 -6.87 -0.93
N PRO A 31 -15.55 -7.43 -0.50
CA PRO A 31 -14.97 -8.60 -1.16
C PRO A 31 -15.95 -9.78 -1.07
N GLY A 32 -16.48 -10.21 -2.21
CA GLY A 32 -17.25 -11.45 -2.30
C GLY A 32 -16.32 -12.62 -2.04
N SER A 33 -16.40 -13.26 -0.87
CA SER A 33 -15.62 -14.46 -0.59
C SER A 33 -16.20 -15.65 -1.37
N SER A 34 -15.34 -16.60 -1.77
CA SER A 34 -15.77 -17.83 -2.46
C SER A 34 -16.58 -18.78 -1.57
N GLU A 35 -16.55 -18.58 -0.25
CA GLU A 35 -17.27 -19.41 0.73
C GLU A 35 -18.56 -18.74 1.25
N THR A 36 -18.67 -17.42 1.19
CA THR A 36 -19.88 -16.66 1.52
C THR A 36 -20.22 -15.69 0.39
N LYS A 37 -21.29 -16.01 -0.36
CA LYS A 37 -21.93 -15.14 -1.37
C LYS A 37 -22.59 -13.89 -0.75
N SER A 38 -21.96 -13.23 0.20
CA SER A 38 -22.49 -12.04 0.83
C SER A 38 -21.85 -10.81 0.20
N ASN A 39 -22.20 -10.56 -1.07
CA ASN A 39 -21.89 -9.27 -1.69
C ASN A 39 -22.72 -8.21 -0.98
N PHE A 40 -22.06 -7.28 -0.31
CA PHE A 40 -22.73 -6.11 0.25
C PHE A 40 -22.16 -4.84 -0.36
N ILE A 41 -23.00 -3.82 -0.41
CA ILE A 41 -22.69 -2.51 -0.95
C ILE A 41 -22.79 -1.53 0.21
N LEU A 42 -21.76 -0.70 0.33
CA LEU A 42 -21.74 0.45 1.22
C LEU A 42 -22.02 1.72 0.43
N LEU A 43 -22.89 2.57 0.97
CA LEU A 43 -23.30 3.83 0.38
C LEU A 43 -23.10 4.95 1.39
N LEU A 44 -22.48 6.05 0.94
CA LEU A 44 -22.49 7.30 1.68
C LEU A 44 -23.52 8.23 1.06
N VAL A 45 -24.55 8.56 1.84
CA VAL A 45 -25.68 9.39 1.41
C VAL A 45 -25.74 10.67 2.22
N GLU A 46 -26.11 11.78 1.59
CA GLU A 46 -26.42 13.03 2.29
C GLU A 46 -27.73 12.88 3.07
N ALA A 47 -27.78 13.32 4.32
CA ALA A 47 -28.97 13.30 5.15
C ALA A 47 -30.01 14.34 4.68
N GLU A 48 -31.17 14.38 5.35
CA GLU A 48 -32.22 15.38 5.07
C GLU A 48 -31.76 16.82 5.38
N GLU A 49 -30.87 16.99 6.36
CA GLU A 49 -30.17 18.26 6.63
C GLU A 49 -28.86 18.33 5.85
N ARG A 50 -28.62 19.48 5.21
CA ARG A 50 -27.53 19.67 4.24
C ARG A 50 -26.18 19.69 4.97
N GLY A 51 -25.34 18.69 4.74
CA GLY A 51 -23.99 18.60 5.31
C GLY A 51 -23.71 17.34 6.12
N ASP A 52 -24.75 16.64 6.58
CA ASP A 52 -24.60 15.42 7.38
C ASP A 52 -24.59 14.19 6.47
N LEU A 53 -23.60 13.33 6.64
CA LEU A 53 -23.38 12.17 5.77
C LEU A 53 -23.65 10.88 6.54
N VAL A 54 -24.49 10.02 5.99
CA VAL A 54 -24.89 8.76 6.62
C VAL A 54 -24.31 7.58 5.83
N LEU A 55 -23.59 6.70 6.52
CA LEU A 55 -23.09 5.46 5.95
C LEU A 55 -24.16 4.38 6.06
N LYS A 56 -24.61 3.86 4.91
CA LYS A 56 -25.60 2.79 4.80
C LYS A 56 -24.99 1.55 4.17
N ARG A 57 -25.51 0.38 4.51
CA ARG A 57 -25.13 -0.92 3.95
C ARG A 57 -26.34 -1.65 3.40
N THR A 58 -26.17 -2.34 2.27
CA THR A 58 -27.16 -3.28 1.74
C THR A 58 -26.51 -4.62 1.40
N LYS A 59 -27.14 -5.72 1.81
CA LYS A 59 -26.70 -7.10 1.50
C LYS A 59 -27.51 -7.76 0.38
N ASP A 60 -28.51 -7.06 -0.13
CA ASP A 60 -29.52 -7.59 -1.06
C ASP A 60 -29.66 -6.72 -2.32
N LEU A 61 -28.57 -6.03 -2.67
CA LEU A 61 -28.47 -5.19 -3.86
C LEU A 61 -29.50 -4.04 -3.84
N GLY A 62 -29.63 -3.38 -2.69
CA GLY A 62 -30.42 -2.17 -2.50
C GLY A 62 -31.92 -2.39 -2.27
N LYS A 63 -32.35 -3.60 -1.93
CA LYS A 63 -33.76 -3.83 -1.51
C LYS A 63 -33.97 -3.35 -0.08
N THR A 64 -32.99 -3.57 0.80
CA THR A 64 -32.96 -3.09 2.18
C THR A 64 -31.65 -2.41 2.50
N PHE A 65 -31.69 -1.42 3.40
CA PHE A 65 -30.54 -0.69 3.89
C PHE A 65 -30.49 -0.72 5.42
N THR A 66 -29.30 -0.88 5.96
CA THR A 66 -29.01 -0.72 7.40
C THR A 66 -28.11 0.49 7.57
N ILE A 67 -28.43 1.39 8.50
CA ILE A 67 -27.56 2.52 8.85
C ILE A 67 -26.41 1.97 9.70
N ILE A 68 -25.18 2.28 9.29
CA ILE A 68 -23.97 1.94 10.05
C ILE A 68 -23.64 3.07 11.01
N HIS A 69 -23.55 4.31 10.53
CA HIS A 69 -23.20 5.47 11.35
C HIS A 69 -23.68 6.76 10.67
N GLU A 70 -23.98 7.78 11.49
CA GLU A 70 -24.31 9.15 11.06
C GLU A 70 -23.02 10.02 11.07
N ASP A 71 -23.02 11.24 10.56
CA ASP A 71 -21.86 12.16 10.61
C ASP A 71 -20.54 11.62 10.01
N VAL A 72 -20.63 10.75 9.00
CA VAL A 72 -19.49 10.08 8.36
C VAL A 72 -18.84 10.99 7.32
N PHE A 73 -17.63 11.44 7.61
CA PHE A 73 -16.85 12.22 6.66
C PHE A 73 -16.41 11.42 5.42
N SER A 74 -15.99 10.18 5.61
CA SER A 74 -15.56 9.28 4.51
C SER A 74 -15.48 7.83 4.97
N PHE A 75 -15.49 6.90 4.02
CA PHE A 75 -15.29 5.47 4.29
C PHE A 75 -14.52 4.81 3.13
N GLY A 76 -14.05 3.59 3.34
CA GLY A 76 -13.39 2.81 2.28
C GLY A 76 -12.89 1.45 2.74
N TYR A 77 -12.35 0.69 1.79
CA TYR A 77 -11.66 -0.58 2.05
C TYR A 77 -10.17 -0.44 1.88
N ILE A 78 -9.43 -1.15 2.72
CA ILE A 78 -8.00 -1.36 2.57
C ILE A 78 -7.64 -2.75 3.11
N GLY A 79 -7.03 -3.60 2.28
CA GLY A 79 -6.82 -5.00 2.63
C GLY A 79 -8.13 -5.69 3.04
N ALA A 80 -8.16 -6.31 4.22
CA ALA A 80 -9.37 -6.91 4.80
C ALA A 80 -10.20 -5.93 5.67
N PHE A 81 -9.75 -4.69 5.85
CA PHE A 81 -10.35 -3.73 6.77
C PHE A 81 -11.32 -2.80 6.05
N LEU A 82 -12.54 -2.73 6.56
CA LEU A 82 -13.46 -1.63 6.27
C LEU A 82 -13.21 -0.51 7.28
N PHE A 83 -13.12 0.73 6.82
CA PHE A 83 -12.99 1.87 7.70
C PHE A 83 -14.01 2.96 7.36
N PHE A 84 -14.36 3.74 8.37
CA PHE A 84 -14.99 5.04 8.19
C PHE A 84 -14.41 6.05 9.16
N SER A 85 -14.68 7.32 8.91
CA SER A 85 -14.23 8.39 9.77
C SER A 85 -15.35 9.35 10.07
N VAL A 86 -15.43 9.80 11.32
CA VAL A 86 -16.47 10.69 11.85
C VAL A 86 -15.85 12.03 12.22
N MET A 87 -16.63 13.09 12.09
CA MET A 87 -16.32 14.41 12.59
C MET A 87 -17.54 14.93 13.35
N GLU A 88 -17.54 14.80 14.68
CA GLU A 88 -18.70 15.13 15.54
C GLU A 88 -19.06 16.63 15.52
N ASP A 89 -18.07 17.51 15.28
CA ASP A 89 -18.22 18.96 15.07
C ASP A 89 -17.10 19.38 14.10
N PRO A 90 -17.30 20.38 13.21
CA PRO A 90 -16.23 21.00 12.43
C PRO A 90 -14.96 21.40 13.23
N ARG A 91 -15.08 21.59 14.54
CA ARG A 91 -13.99 21.93 15.47
C ARG A 91 -13.41 20.71 16.20
N SER A 92 -14.06 19.57 16.11
CA SER A 92 -13.62 18.31 16.71
C SER A 92 -12.65 17.58 15.78
N PRO A 93 -11.70 16.84 16.35
CA PRO A 93 -10.77 16.07 15.54
C PRO A 93 -11.46 14.88 14.90
N ARG A 94 -10.92 14.46 13.76
CA ARG A 94 -11.42 13.30 13.03
C ARG A 94 -11.22 12.03 13.87
N VAL A 95 -12.24 11.18 13.94
CA VAL A 95 -12.18 9.88 14.62
C VAL A 95 -12.26 8.79 13.57
N MET A 96 -11.41 7.77 13.67
CA MET A 96 -11.37 6.64 12.74
C MET A 96 -12.00 5.40 13.38
N TYR A 97 -12.83 4.70 12.63
CA TYR A 97 -13.43 3.42 13.00
C TYR A 97 -13.02 2.35 11.99
N PHE A 98 -12.70 1.16 12.47
CA PHE A 98 -12.31 0.02 11.66
C PHE A 98 -13.17 -1.21 11.96
N SER A 99 -13.31 -2.05 10.95
CA SER A 99 -13.95 -3.36 11.02
C SER A 99 -13.10 -4.37 10.25
N SER A 100 -12.75 -5.47 10.91
CA SER A 100 -12.09 -6.63 10.29
C SER A 100 -13.08 -7.76 9.94
N ASP A 101 -14.38 -7.57 10.23
CA ASP A 101 -15.44 -8.57 10.05
C ASP A 101 -16.45 -8.16 8.96
N GLN A 102 -15.99 -7.41 7.96
CA GLN A 102 -16.81 -6.96 6.82
C GLN A 102 -17.94 -5.98 7.21
N GLY A 103 -17.72 -5.18 8.25
CA GLY A 103 -18.63 -4.15 8.71
C GLY A 103 -19.79 -4.67 9.55
N GLU A 104 -19.67 -5.86 10.17
CA GLU A 104 -20.66 -6.33 11.14
C GLU A 104 -20.46 -5.64 12.49
N THR A 105 -19.21 -5.46 12.91
CA THR A 105 -18.84 -4.67 14.07
C THR A 105 -17.75 -3.67 13.72
N PHE A 106 -17.85 -2.48 14.32
CA PHE A 106 -16.86 -1.42 14.18
C PHE A 106 -16.29 -1.05 15.53
N SER A 107 -15.01 -0.73 15.54
CA SER A 107 -14.32 -0.28 16.75
C SER A 107 -13.53 0.99 16.44
N GLN A 108 -13.54 1.92 17.39
CA GLN A 108 -12.77 3.15 17.29
C GLN A 108 -11.27 2.82 17.36
N ALA A 109 -10.49 3.41 16.45
CA ALA A 109 -9.04 3.32 16.48
C ALA A 109 -8.46 4.13 17.64
N LEU A 110 -7.55 3.52 18.40
CA LEU A 110 -6.76 4.21 19.41
C LEU A 110 -5.53 4.87 18.77
N LEU A 111 -5.77 6.00 18.14
CA LEU A 111 -4.74 6.88 17.59
C LEU A 111 -4.57 8.11 18.50
N PRO A 112 -3.38 8.75 18.52
CA PRO A 112 -3.24 10.05 19.17
C PRO A 112 -4.24 11.03 18.58
N SER A 113 -4.94 11.79 19.43
CA SER A 113 -5.88 12.80 18.98
C SER A 113 -5.19 13.81 18.08
N ALA A 114 -5.56 13.82 16.80
CA ALA A 114 -5.24 14.90 15.87
C ALA A 114 -5.98 16.19 16.29
N SER A 115 -5.55 17.35 15.82
CA SER A 115 -6.36 18.57 15.77
C SER A 115 -7.19 18.62 14.48
N THR A 116 -7.98 19.67 14.28
CA THR A 116 -8.73 19.92 13.03
C THR A 116 -7.84 20.20 11.83
N GLU A 117 -6.62 20.69 12.06
CA GLU A 117 -5.66 21.00 10.99
C GLU A 117 -4.84 19.77 10.57
N GLN A 118 -4.73 18.79 11.47
CA GLN A 118 -4.04 17.52 11.21
C GLN A 118 -4.94 16.55 10.44
N PHE A 119 -4.32 15.55 9.79
CA PHE A 119 -5.05 14.50 9.09
C PHE A 119 -4.49 13.12 9.37
N TYR A 120 -5.35 12.12 9.16
CA TYR A 120 -4.97 10.71 9.09
C TYR A 120 -4.89 10.28 7.62
N SER A 121 -3.88 9.48 7.29
CA SER A 121 -3.76 8.85 5.97
C SER A 121 -3.40 7.39 6.13
N ILE A 122 -4.26 6.52 5.61
CA ILE A 122 -3.95 5.10 5.48
C ILE A 122 -2.92 4.98 4.36
N LEU A 123 -1.77 4.37 4.66
CA LEU A 123 -0.65 4.24 3.72
C LEU A 123 -0.71 2.93 2.95
N ASP A 124 -0.99 1.83 3.64
CA ASP A 124 -1.14 0.48 3.09
C ASP A 124 -1.90 -0.39 4.09
N GLY A 125 -2.43 -1.53 3.64
CA GLY A 125 -3.07 -2.51 4.49
C GLY A 125 -3.32 -3.82 3.78
N ASP A 126 -3.25 -4.91 4.53
CA ASP A 126 -3.51 -6.26 4.04
C ASP A 126 -4.52 -7.01 4.92
N GLU A 127 -4.46 -8.33 4.95
CA GLU A 127 -5.34 -9.17 5.77
C GLU A 127 -4.97 -9.13 7.26
N ASP A 128 -3.74 -8.70 7.59
CA ASP A 128 -3.20 -8.83 8.93
C ASP A 128 -3.06 -7.48 9.66
N MET A 129 -2.81 -6.36 8.95
CA MET A 129 -2.59 -5.06 9.60
C MET A 129 -2.68 -3.86 8.66
N LEU A 130 -2.66 -2.67 9.26
CA LEU A 130 -2.71 -1.36 8.61
C LEU A 130 -1.46 -0.54 8.92
N PHE A 131 -1.00 0.22 7.93
CA PHE A 131 -0.09 1.34 8.10
C PHE A 131 -0.88 2.64 8.09
N MET A 132 -0.72 3.44 9.14
CA MET A 132 -1.40 4.72 9.30
C MET A 132 -0.38 5.84 9.48
N HIS A 133 -0.56 6.94 8.77
CA HIS A 133 0.12 8.19 9.02
C HIS A 133 -0.77 9.12 9.85
N VAL A 134 -0.20 9.69 10.90
CA VAL A 134 -0.79 10.79 11.67
C VAL A 134 0.08 12.01 11.46
N ASP A 135 -0.50 13.05 10.87
CA ASP A 135 0.18 14.31 10.62
C ASP A 135 0.68 14.96 11.91
N ASN A 136 1.77 15.73 11.86
CA ASN A 136 2.26 16.46 13.02
C ASN A 136 1.61 17.85 13.10
N PRO A 137 1.30 18.39 14.29
CA PRO A 137 0.68 19.71 14.39
C PRO A 137 1.51 20.82 13.72
N GLY A 138 0.84 21.72 12.99
CA GLY A 138 1.45 22.80 12.23
C GLY A 138 1.99 22.37 10.86
N ASP A 139 2.39 23.34 10.03
CA ASP A 139 2.83 23.11 8.65
C ASP A 139 4.27 22.55 8.59
N THR A 140 4.40 21.28 8.96
CA THR A 140 5.70 20.64 9.18
C THR A 140 6.12 19.67 8.07
N PHE A 141 5.21 19.27 7.18
CA PHE A 141 5.44 18.32 6.07
C PHE A 141 5.98 16.95 6.50
N PHE A 142 5.81 16.59 7.77
CA PHE A 142 6.10 15.27 8.29
C PHE A 142 5.09 14.89 9.36
N GLY A 143 4.98 13.61 9.64
CA GLY A 143 4.15 13.08 10.71
C GLY A 143 4.76 11.84 11.33
N THR A 144 3.93 11.10 12.04
CA THR A 144 4.32 9.83 12.65
C THR A 144 3.53 8.70 12.03
N MET A 145 4.23 7.65 11.61
CA MET A 145 3.63 6.44 11.09
C MET A 145 3.43 5.41 12.20
N TYR A 146 2.29 4.72 12.13
CA TYR A 146 1.83 3.71 13.06
C TYR A 146 1.47 2.43 12.33
N THR A 147 1.51 1.33 13.07
CA THR A 147 1.14 -0.02 12.63
C THR A 147 0.06 -0.55 13.55
N SER A 148 -1.03 -1.08 12.99
CA SER A 148 -2.16 -1.60 13.79
C SER A 148 -1.89 -3.00 14.35
N ASP A 149 -2.78 -3.48 15.23
CA ASP A 149 -3.02 -4.92 15.41
C ASP A 149 -3.85 -5.50 14.27
N ASP A 150 -4.12 -6.81 14.38
CA ASP A 150 -4.97 -7.62 13.51
C ASP A 150 -6.44 -7.22 13.51
N ARG A 151 -6.84 -6.30 14.39
CA ARG A 151 -8.20 -5.75 14.46
C ARG A 151 -8.31 -4.32 13.94
N GLY A 152 -7.19 -3.65 13.68
CA GLY A 152 -7.20 -2.24 13.28
C GLY A 152 -7.57 -1.28 14.43
N ILE A 153 -7.41 -1.69 15.69
CA ILE A 153 -7.83 -0.92 16.87
C ILE A 153 -6.61 -0.30 17.55
N LEU A 154 -5.60 -1.12 17.82
CA LEU A 154 -4.45 -0.73 18.65
C LEU A 154 -3.22 -0.43 17.79
N PHE A 155 -2.81 0.83 17.76
CA PHE A 155 -1.71 1.30 16.94
C PHE A 155 -0.41 1.47 17.73
N SER A 156 0.69 0.92 17.20
CA SER A 156 2.05 1.14 17.71
C SER A 156 2.82 2.06 16.78
N LYS A 157 3.55 3.02 17.38
CA LYS A 157 4.45 3.91 16.65
C LYS A 157 5.52 3.10 15.91
N SER A 158 5.70 3.38 14.62
CA SER A 158 6.61 2.66 13.73
C SER A 158 7.75 3.56 13.22
N LEU A 159 7.44 4.76 12.72
CA LEU A 159 8.44 5.69 12.19
C LEU A 159 8.07 7.13 12.50
N GLU A 160 8.99 7.86 13.13
CA GLU A 160 8.85 9.30 13.37
C GLU A 160 9.36 10.11 12.18
N ARG A 161 8.81 11.33 12.05
CA ARG A 161 9.18 12.30 11.00
C ARG A 161 9.06 11.73 9.58
N HIS A 162 8.07 10.87 9.38
CA HIS A 162 7.71 10.32 8.08
C HIS A 162 7.33 11.47 7.14
N LEU A 163 7.99 11.57 5.99
CA LEU A 163 7.75 12.64 5.02
C LEU A 163 6.35 12.48 4.42
N PHE A 164 5.58 13.56 4.46
CA PHE A 164 4.27 13.63 3.82
C PHE A 164 4.14 15.01 3.20
N ASP A 165 4.14 15.08 1.87
CA ASP A 165 4.20 16.36 1.18
C ASP A 165 2.90 17.18 1.37
N GLY A 166 2.97 18.50 1.16
CA GLY A 166 1.80 19.39 1.26
C GLY A 166 0.68 19.12 0.25
N HIS A 167 0.94 18.21 -0.70
CA HIS A 167 -0.04 17.73 -1.66
C HIS A 167 -0.65 16.38 -1.24
N ARG A 168 -0.51 16.03 0.05
CA ARG A 168 -1.04 14.86 0.69
C ARG A 168 -0.63 13.52 0.06
N LYS A 169 0.59 13.41 -0.48
CA LYS A 169 1.17 12.13 -0.88
C LYS A 169 2.43 11.80 -0.08
N SER A 170 2.65 10.52 0.09
CA SER A 170 3.83 9.97 0.74
C SER A 170 4.70 9.22 -0.27
N ASP A 171 6.00 9.16 0.02
CA ASP A 171 6.95 8.27 -0.66
C ASP A 171 6.90 6.83 -0.13
N PHE A 172 5.96 6.51 0.77
CA PHE A 172 5.74 5.18 1.31
C PHE A 172 5.40 4.18 0.20
N THR A 173 6.22 3.14 0.07
CA THR A 173 6.17 2.15 -1.00
C THR A 173 6.30 0.74 -0.42
N ASN A 174 5.33 -0.13 -0.72
CA ASN A 174 5.41 -1.55 -0.43
C ASN A 174 6.29 -2.25 -1.49
N ILE A 175 7.34 -2.93 -1.06
CA ILE A 175 8.20 -3.71 -1.95
C ILE A 175 7.60 -5.12 -2.10
N THR A 176 6.70 -5.25 -3.07
CA THR A 176 5.88 -6.46 -3.27
C THR A 176 6.68 -7.70 -3.68
N SER A 177 7.92 -7.53 -4.14
CA SER A 177 8.81 -8.64 -4.52
C SER A 177 9.43 -9.38 -3.33
N LEU A 178 9.29 -8.87 -2.09
CA LEU A 178 9.77 -9.56 -0.89
C LEU A 178 8.90 -9.24 0.34
N ARG A 179 8.49 -10.28 1.08
CA ARG A 179 7.57 -10.15 2.21
C ARG A 179 8.12 -9.23 3.32
N GLY A 180 7.28 -8.31 3.77
CA GLY A 180 7.57 -7.45 4.93
C GLY A 180 8.53 -6.30 4.65
N VAL A 181 8.86 -6.06 3.38
CA VAL A 181 9.74 -4.99 2.96
C VAL A 181 8.96 -3.73 2.59
N TYR A 182 9.32 -2.61 3.21
CA TYR A 182 8.71 -1.31 2.96
C TYR A 182 9.79 -0.24 2.87
N LEU A 183 9.62 0.70 1.94
CA LEU A 183 10.52 1.80 1.68
C LEU A 183 9.76 3.11 1.88
N THR A 184 10.38 4.11 2.52
CA THR A 184 9.81 5.47 2.58
C THR A 184 10.90 6.50 2.80
N ASN A 185 10.54 7.78 2.75
CA ASN A 185 11.40 8.90 3.09
C ASN A 185 10.98 9.52 4.42
N LYS A 186 11.97 9.95 5.21
CA LYS A 186 11.76 10.76 6.43
C LYS A 186 12.40 12.14 6.28
N LEU A 187 11.81 13.16 6.89
CA LEU A 187 12.44 14.47 7.05
C LEU A 187 13.23 14.46 8.34
N ASP A 188 14.56 14.42 8.29
CA ASP A 188 15.37 14.35 9.50
C ASP A 188 15.40 15.70 10.25
N ILE A 189 16.02 15.70 11.44
CA ILE A 189 16.09 16.90 12.30
C ILE A 189 16.91 18.02 11.64
N ASP A 190 17.90 17.68 10.83
CA ASP A 190 18.71 18.64 10.05
C ASP A 190 18.00 19.18 8.79
N GLY A 191 16.70 18.88 8.62
CA GLY A 191 15.90 19.32 7.48
C GLY A 191 16.19 18.54 6.19
N ARG A 192 16.98 17.47 6.25
CA ARG A 192 17.32 16.66 5.07
C ARG A 192 16.38 15.48 4.91
N ILE A 193 16.03 15.17 3.66
CA ILE A 193 15.21 14.02 3.32
C ILE A 193 16.11 12.79 3.21
N ARG A 194 15.82 11.74 3.99
CA ARG A 194 16.58 10.48 3.98
C ARG A 194 15.65 9.29 3.78
N SER A 195 16.01 8.43 2.84
CA SER A 195 15.31 7.16 2.61
C SER A 195 15.63 6.13 3.68
N VAL A 196 14.59 5.45 4.14
CA VAL A 196 14.66 4.36 5.10
C VAL A 196 13.87 3.16 4.59
N ILE A 197 14.34 1.98 4.96
CA ILE A 197 13.76 0.70 4.58
C ILE A 197 13.55 -0.17 5.82
N SER A 198 12.40 -0.81 5.89
CA SER A 198 12.05 -1.83 6.87
C SER A 198 12.01 -3.19 6.18
N PHE A 199 12.39 -4.25 6.89
CA PHE A 199 12.30 -5.63 6.42
C PHE A 199 11.37 -6.49 7.30
N ASN A 200 10.71 -5.88 8.28
CA ASN A 200 9.84 -6.52 9.25
C ASN A 200 8.55 -5.71 9.46
N ARG A 201 7.90 -5.28 8.37
CA ARG A 201 6.60 -4.58 8.38
C ARG A 201 6.57 -3.34 9.29
N GLY A 202 7.62 -2.53 9.25
CA GLY A 202 7.71 -1.29 10.00
C GLY A 202 8.08 -1.47 11.47
N GLY A 203 8.42 -2.69 11.91
CA GLY A 203 8.93 -2.90 13.27
C GLY A 203 10.25 -2.16 13.51
N THR A 204 11.16 -2.17 12.53
CA THR A 204 12.43 -1.43 12.57
C THR A 204 12.77 -0.84 11.21
N TRP A 205 13.24 0.40 11.21
CA TRP A 205 13.65 1.14 10.02
C TRP A 205 15.16 1.39 10.04
N ARG A 206 15.80 1.28 8.88
CA ARG A 206 17.23 1.58 8.71
C ARG A 206 17.49 2.30 7.39
N GLN A 207 18.60 3.03 7.30
CA GLN A 207 19.05 3.64 6.05
C GLN A 207 19.42 2.56 5.03
N LEU A 208 19.22 2.85 3.74
CA LEU A 208 19.65 1.97 2.66
C LEU A 208 21.17 1.99 2.57
N LYS A 209 21.78 0.83 2.32
CA LYS A 209 23.22 0.74 2.12
C LYS A 209 23.64 1.46 0.85
N LYS A 210 24.84 2.04 0.87
CA LYS A 210 25.54 2.51 -0.32
C LYS A 210 25.59 1.38 -1.39
N PRO A 211 25.33 1.69 -2.67
CA PRO A 211 25.42 0.70 -3.75
C PRO A 211 26.86 0.19 -3.94
N GLN A 212 27.02 -1.09 -4.29
CA GLN A 212 28.34 -1.75 -4.30
C GLN A 212 29.33 -1.15 -5.31
N ASN A 213 28.83 -0.62 -6.43
CA ASN A 213 29.64 -0.15 -7.56
C ASN A 213 29.64 1.39 -7.70
N VAL A 214 29.24 2.13 -6.66
CA VAL A 214 29.21 3.59 -6.69
C VAL A 214 30.17 4.14 -5.64
N ASN A 215 31.07 5.03 -6.02
CA ASN A 215 31.95 5.74 -5.10
C ASN A 215 31.26 7.00 -4.56
N CYS A 216 31.55 7.34 -3.30
CA CYS A 216 31.04 8.54 -2.61
C CYS A 216 31.98 8.86 -1.44
N ALA A 217 31.83 10.06 -0.87
CA ALA A 217 32.52 10.46 0.36
C ALA A 217 32.17 9.55 1.56
N ASP A 218 32.92 9.68 2.65
CA ASP A 218 32.66 8.95 3.89
C ASP A 218 31.23 9.22 4.39
N ASN A 219 30.54 8.17 4.83
CA ASN A 219 29.19 8.22 5.40
C ASN A 219 28.04 8.57 4.41
N CYS A 220 28.05 8.01 3.20
CA CYS A 220 26.93 8.14 2.26
C CYS A 220 26.00 6.91 2.23
N ASN A 221 24.76 7.14 1.82
CA ASN A 221 23.73 6.12 1.64
C ASN A 221 23.04 6.28 0.28
N LEU A 222 22.28 5.25 -0.11
CA LEU A 222 21.35 5.35 -1.24
C LEU A 222 20.06 6.04 -0.77
N HIS A 223 19.57 6.99 -1.55
CA HIS A 223 18.27 7.61 -1.36
C HIS A 223 17.42 7.41 -2.61
N ILE A 224 16.17 7.00 -2.42
CA ILE A 224 15.23 6.67 -3.47
C ILE A 224 14.25 7.82 -3.67
N HIS A 225 14.06 8.17 -4.93
CA HIS A 225 13.09 9.17 -5.35
C HIS A 225 11.68 8.57 -5.36
N GLY A 226 10.77 9.20 -4.60
CA GLY A 226 9.35 8.82 -4.53
C GLY A 226 8.42 9.83 -5.22
N GLU A 227 7.16 9.85 -4.78
CA GLU A 227 6.10 10.77 -5.19
C GLU A 227 6.53 12.24 -5.14
N HIS A 228 7.25 12.64 -4.08
CA HIS A 228 7.77 14.00 -3.93
C HIS A 228 8.64 14.39 -5.14
N SER A 229 9.53 13.49 -5.58
CA SER A 229 10.43 13.73 -6.70
C SER A 229 9.73 13.63 -8.05
N ARG A 230 8.74 12.74 -8.19
CA ARG A 230 7.94 12.60 -9.42
C ARG A 230 7.13 13.86 -9.72
N LYS A 231 6.46 14.42 -8.70
CA LYS A 231 5.70 15.68 -8.85
C LYS A 231 6.60 16.85 -9.26
N ASN A 232 7.81 16.90 -8.72
CA ASN A 232 8.82 17.88 -9.08
C ASN A 232 9.51 17.58 -10.43
N ARG A 233 9.03 16.59 -11.21
CA ARG A 233 9.54 16.20 -12.54
C ARG A 233 11.04 15.85 -12.54
N ILE A 234 11.53 15.32 -11.42
CA ILE A 234 12.90 14.83 -11.26
C ILE A 234 13.01 13.40 -11.82
N VAL A 235 12.02 12.56 -11.51
CA VAL A 235 11.94 11.17 -11.98
C VAL A 235 10.68 10.93 -12.82
N PRO A 236 10.78 10.10 -13.87
CA PRO A 236 9.64 9.80 -14.74
C PRO A 236 8.74 8.68 -14.19
N VAL A 237 9.30 7.74 -13.41
CA VAL A 237 8.60 6.61 -12.81
C VAL A 237 9.05 6.40 -11.36
N LEU A 238 8.21 5.74 -10.57
CA LEU A 238 8.52 5.38 -9.17
C LEU A 238 9.20 4.01 -9.10
N ALA A 239 9.65 3.64 -7.90
CA ALA A 239 10.18 2.32 -7.65
C ALA A 239 9.21 1.21 -8.08
N LEU A 240 9.73 0.22 -8.81
CA LEU A 240 8.99 -0.90 -9.36
C LEU A 240 9.47 -2.20 -8.71
N SER A 241 8.51 -2.97 -8.19
CA SER A 241 8.70 -4.31 -7.69
C SER A 241 7.44 -5.13 -7.99
N GLU A 242 7.60 -6.41 -8.24
CA GLU A 242 6.50 -7.29 -8.65
C GLU A 242 6.55 -8.61 -7.86
N PRO A 243 5.42 -9.15 -7.40
CA PRO A 243 5.39 -10.34 -6.54
C PRO A 243 5.85 -11.62 -7.26
N THR A 244 5.87 -11.62 -8.60
CA THR A 244 6.40 -12.70 -9.43
C THR A 244 7.92 -12.63 -9.60
N ALA A 245 8.52 -11.43 -9.47
CA ALA A 245 9.94 -11.16 -9.66
C ALA A 245 10.67 -11.06 -8.31
N ILE A 246 10.79 -12.21 -7.64
CA ILE A 246 11.22 -12.28 -6.23
C ILE A 246 12.56 -11.57 -5.96
N GLY A 247 12.53 -10.64 -5.01
CA GLY A 247 13.68 -9.84 -4.59
C GLY A 247 14.07 -8.71 -5.55
N LEU A 248 13.48 -8.62 -6.75
CA LEU A 248 13.81 -7.60 -7.72
C LEU A 248 13.13 -6.26 -7.34
N VAL A 249 13.93 -5.20 -7.26
CA VAL A 249 13.46 -3.82 -7.07
C VAL A 249 14.24 -2.92 -8.00
N ILE A 250 13.55 -2.10 -8.78
CA ILE A 250 14.15 -1.11 -9.69
C ILE A 250 13.69 0.27 -9.23
N ALA A 251 14.61 1.19 -9.03
CA ALA A 251 14.25 2.52 -8.53
C ALA A 251 15.20 3.60 -9.01
N HIS A 252 14.70 4.82 -9.17
CA HIS A 252 15.54 6.00 -9.33
C HIS A 252 16.09 6.43 -7.98
N GLY A 253 17.37 6.77 -7.95
CA GLY A 253 18.03 7.17 -6.71
C GLY A 253 19.15 8.20 -6.89
N SER A 254 19.62 8.68 -5.76
CA SER A 254 20.85 9.47 -5.62
C SER A 254 21.67 8.92 -4.46
N VAL A 255 23.00 9.05 -4.53
CA VAL A 255 23.93 8.55 -3.51
C VAL A 255 24.60 9.73 -2.84
N GLY A 256 24.43 9.86 -1.52
CA GLY A 256 24.89 11.03 -0.76
C GLY A 256 24.50 10.93 0.71
N ASP A 257 24.54 12.06 1.42
CA ASP A 257 24.05 12.18 2.80
C ASP A 257 22.51 12.35 2.87
N SER A 258 21.90 12.85 1.79
CA SER A 258 20.45 13.02 1.66
C SER A 258 20.00 12.91 0.22
N LEU A 259 18.68 12.82 0.02
CA LEU A 259 18.05 12.86 -1.30
C LEU A 259 18.43 14.17 -2.00
N SER A 260 19.01 14.08 -3.20
CA SER A 260 19.43 15.25 -3.97
C SER A 260 18.35 15.66 -4.97
N SER A 261 17.91 16.92 -4.93
CA SER A 261 16.98 17.48 -5.93
C SER A 261 17.70 18.11 -7.13
N SER A 262 19.03 18.29 -7.05
CA SER A 262 19.82 19.00 -8.07
C SER A 262 20.59 18.06 -9.01
N GLN A 263 20.81 16.81 -8.61
CA GLN A 263 21.45 15.80 -9.46
C GLN A 263 20.42 15.06 -10.31
N HIS A 264 20.80 14.70 -11.53
CA HIS A 264 19.98 13.80 -12.34
C HIS A 264 19.99 12.41 -11.69
N PRO A 265 18.81 11.82 -11.42
CA PRO A 265 18.74 10.53 -10.74
C PRO A 265 19.21 9.42 -11.67
N ASP A 266 20.01 8.52 -11.12
CA ASP A 266 20.40 7.27 -11.78
C ASP A 266 19.41 6.15 -11.43
N VAL A 267 19.44 5.05 -12.18
CA VAL A 267 18.64 3.86 -11.88
C VAL A 267 19.47 2.87 -11.08
N PHE A 268 18.88 2.34 -10.02
CA PHE A 268 19.45 1.33 -9.13
C PHE A 268 18.59 0.08 -9.14
N VAL A 269 19.23 -1.07 -8.99
CA VAL A 269 18.55 -2.36 -8.88
C VAL A 269 18.98 -3.07 -7.60
N SER A 270 18.02 -3.67 -6.92
CA SER A 270 18.24 -4.67 -5.88
C SER A 270 17.71 -6.02 -6.37
N SER A 271 18.45 -7.09 -6.07
CA SER A 271 18.05 -8.48 -6.36
C SER A 271 17.71 -9.26 -5.09
N ASP A 272 17.68 -8.61 -3.92
CA ASP A 272 17.44 -9.23 -2.63
C ASP A 272 16.40 -8.47 -1.80
N GLY A 273 15.53 -7.69 -2.45
CA GLY A 273 14.45 -6.94 -1.79
C GLY A 273 14.94 -5.70 -1.06
N GLY A 274 16.06 -5.11 -1.48
CA GLY A 274 16.55 -3.83 -0.98
C GLY A 274 17.64 -3.91 0.10
N TYR A 275 18.17 -5.11 0.41
CA TYR A 275 19.31 -5.25 1.32
C TYR A 275 20.59 -4.72 0.68
N ASN A 276 20.80 -5.02 -0.60
CA ASN A 276 21.93 -4.56 -1.40
C ASN A 276 21.45 -3.97 -2.73
N TRP A 277 22.19 -2.98 -3.21
CA TRP A 277 21.86 -2.24 -4.42
C TRP A 277 23.08 -2.12 -5.34
N ILE A 278 22.82 -2.03 -6.64
CA ILE A 278 23.80 -1.70 -7.67
C ILE A 278 23.27 -0.53 -8.50
N GLY A 279 24.14 0.43 -8.84
CA GLY A 279 23.83 1.44 -9.85
C GLY A 279 23.91 0.81 -11.24
N THR A 280 22.87 0.93 -12.05
CA THR A 280 22.71 0.13 -13.27
C THR A 280 22.60 0.94 -14.56
N LEU A 281 21.88 2.07 -14.54
CA LEU A 281 21.75 2.97 -15.69
C LEU A 281 21.97 4.40 -15.24
N LYS A 282 22.66 5.18 -16.08
CA LYS A 282 22.89 6.61 -15.84
C LYS A 282 21.72 7.43 -16.36
N GLY A 283 21.22 8.34 -15.53
CA GLY A 283 20.11 9.22 -15.87
C GLY A 283 18.71 8.56 -15.82
N PRO A 284 17.65 9.37 -16.01
CA PRO A 284 16.26 8.94 -15.89
C PRO A 284 15.84 8.02 -17.04
N HIS A 285 15.06 7.00 -16.71
CA HIS A 285 14.58 5.97 -17.63
C HIS A 285 13.16 5.57 -17.24
N HIS A 286 12.30 5.24 -18.21
CA HIS A 286 11.19 4.33 -17.93
C HIS A 286 11.71 2.91 -17.92
N TYR A 287 11.19 2.07 -17.02
CA TYR A 287 11.53 0.66 -16.96
C TYR A 287 10.28 -0.19 -16.74
N SER A 288 10.33 -1.45 -17.17
CA SER A 288 9.30 -2.45 -16.89
C SER A 288 9.94 -3.82 -16.64
N ILE A 289 9.27 -4.63 -15.82
CA ILE A 289 9.62 -6.01 -15.52
C ILE A 289 8.74 -6.93 -16.38
N LEU A 290 9.39 -7.79 -17.15
CA LEU A 290 8.78 -8.78 -18.03
C LEU A 290 9.21 -10.18 -17.60
N ASP A 291 8.46 -11.18 -18.08
CA ASP A 291 8.68 -12.61 -17.81
C ASP A 291 8.97 -12.94 -16.33
N SER A 292 8.22 -12.36 -15.41
CA SER A 292 8.39 -12.57 -13.95
C SER A 292 9.82 -12.27 -13.45
N GLY A 293 10.47 -11.25 -14.00
CA GLY A 293 11.85 -10.87 -13.64
C GLY A 293 12.93 -11.48 -14.53
N GLY A 294 12.57 -12.36 -15.47
CA GLY A 294 13.51 -12.91 -16.45
C GLY A 294 14.00 -11.88 -17.47
N LEU A 295 13.26 -10.78 -17.65
CA LEU A 295 13.61 -9.71 -18.55
C LEU A 295 13.27 -8.35 -17.93
N ILE A 296 14.22 -7.42 -17.98
CA ILE A 296 14.01 -6.02 -17.62
C ILE A 296 14.25 -5.20 -18.88
N VAL A 297 13.36 -4.24 -19.14
CA VAL A 297 13.49 -3.30 -20.25
C VAL A 297 13.53 -1.88 -19.72
N ALA A 298 14.28 -1.01 -20.41
CA ALA A 298 14.37 0.41 -20.07
C ALA A 298 14.51 1.29 -21.30
N VAL A 299 13.87 2.46 -21.27
CA VAL A 299 13.99 3.51 -22.29
C VAL A 299 14.43 4.79 -21.61
N GLU A 300 15.52 5.38 -22.11
CA GLU A 300 16.08 6.61 -21.57
C GLU A 300 15.16 7.80 -21.84
N VAL A 301 14.98 8.66 -20.84
CA VAL A 301 14.13 9.85 -20.97
C VAL A 301 15.00 11.07 -21.22
N HIS A 302 14.86 11.65 -22.40
CA HIS A 302 15.44 12.94 -22.74
C HIS A 302 14.32 13.98 -22.85
N ARG A 303 14.42 15.09 -22.11
CA ARG A 303 13.39 16.15 -22.13
C ARG A 303 13.14 16.75 -23.53
N GLU A 304 14.17 16.72 -24.39
CA GLU A 304 14.13 17.29 -25.74
C GLU A 304 14.61 16.30 -26.81
N GLY A 305 14.84 15.04 -26.45
CA GLY A 305 15.43 14.03 -27.33
C GLY A 305 14.41 13.06 -27.90
N GLN A 306 14.57 12.70 -29.16
CA GLN A 306 13.85 11.59 -29.76
C GLN A 306 14.50 10.25 -29.36
N VAL A 307 13.70 9.21 -29.22
CA VAL A 307 14.16 7.86 -28.90
C VAL A 307 14.01 6.94 -30.10
N LYS A 308 14.99 6.05 -30.26
CA LYS A 308 14.93 4.91 -31.19
C LYS A 308 15.51 3.63 -30.62
N THR A 309 16.03 3.68 -29.39
CA THR A 309 16.75 2.58 -28.75
C THR A 309 16.06 2.16 -27.46
N ILE A 310 15.99 0.85 -27.23
CA ILE A 310 15.56 0.25 -25.97
C ILE A 310 16.75 -0.50 -25.36
N LYS A 311 16.88 -0.42 -24.04
CA LYS A 311 17.86 -1.18 -23.26
C LYS A 311 17.14 -2.39 -22.66
N PHE A 312 17.76 -3.56 -22.67
CA PHE A 312 17.22 -4.74 -22.01
C PHE A 312 18.28 -5.55 -21.27
N SER A 313 17.88 -6.23 -20.20
CA SER A 313 18.72 -7.08 -19.35
C SER A 313 18.01 -8.40 -19.05
N THR A 314 18.74 -9.51 -19.09
CA THR A 314 18.24 -10.86 -18.76
C THR A 314 18.90 -11.43 -17.50
N ASP A 315 19.56 -10.58 -16.72
CA ASP A 315 20.39 -10.95 -15.55
C ASP A 315 20.14 -10.04 -14.35
N GLU A 316 18.88 -9.65 -14.17
CA GLU A 316 18.40 -8.79 -13.09
C GLU A 316 19.10 -7.41 -13.06
N GLY A 317 19.36 -6.81 -14.23
CA GLY A 317 19.90 -5.47 -14.36
C GLY A 317 21.41 -5.37 -14.12
N GLN A 318 22.16 -6.47 -14.26
CA GLN A 318 23.63 -6.42 -14.16
C GLN A 318 24.28 -6.01 -15.47
N CYS A 319 23.81 -6.56 -16.59
CA CYS A 319 24.28 -6.23 -17.93
C CYS A 319 23.12 -5.77 -18.81
N TRP A 320 23.37 -4.73 -19.59
CA TRP A 320 22.39 -4.15 -20.50
C TRP A 320 22.84 -4.26 -21.95
N LYS A 321 21.90 -4.62 -22.82
CA LYS A 321 22.06 -4.63 -24.27
C LYS A 321 21.16 -3.56 -24.88
N LEU A 322 21.61 -2.96 -25.97
CA LEU A 322 20.87 -1.93 -26.70
C LEU A 322 20.28 -2.53 -27.97
N TYR A 323 19.04 -2.18 -28.29
CA TYR A 323 18.37 -2.55 -29.52
C TYR A 323 17.70 -1.34 -30.16
N ASN A 324 17.97 -1.10 -31.45
CA ASN A 324 17.30 -0.08 -32.22
C ASN A 324 15.95 -0.62 -32.70
N PHE A 325 14.85 -0.15 -32.13
CA PHE A 325 13.51 -0.67 -32.41
C PHE A 325 12.79 0.06 -33.55
N THR A 326 13.32 1.19 -34.01
CA THR A 326 12.78 1.95 -35.13
C THR A 326 13.88 2.70 -35.88
N GLU A 327 13.71 2.86 -37.19
CA GLU A 327 14.60 3.69 -38.02
C GLU A 327 14.28 5.18 -37.90
N GLN A 328 13.01 5.50 -37.65
CA GLN A 328 12.49 6.87 -37.52
C GLN A 328 12.24 7.20 -36.03
N PRO A 329 13.15 7.94 -35.38
CA PRO A 329 13.01 8.33 -33.98
C PRO A 329 11.73 9.15 -33.75
N PHE A 330 11.21 9.10 -32.54
CA PHE A 330 10.05 9.90 -32.12
C PHE A 330 10.21 10.41 -30.69
N PHE A 331 9.45 11.44 -30.33
CA PHE A 331 9.44 11.95 -28.95
C PHE A 331 8.74 10.96 -28.04
N PHE A 332 9.48 10.48 -27.04
CA PHE A 332 9.00 9.47 -26.11
C PHE A 332 7.88 10.03 -25.22
N ALA A 333 6.78 9.29 -25.09
CA ALA A 333 5.70 9.62 -24.16
C ALA A 333 5.51 8.55 -23.08
N GLY A 334 5.74 7.27 -23.40
CA GLY A 334 5.62 6.22 -22.40
C GLY A 334 5.99 4.82 -22.84
N LEU A 335 5.98 3.93 -21.86
CA LEU A 335 6.25 2.50 -21.97
C LEU A 335 5.05 1.74 -21.39
N ALA A 336 4.53 0.75 -22.10
CA ALA A 336 3.41 -0.06 -21.66
C ALA A 336 3.69 -1.56 -21.83
N SER A 337 3.28 -2.37 -20.85
CA SER A 337 3.35 -3.83 -20.87
C SER A 337 2.08 -4.43 -20.28
N GLU A 338 1.80 -5.70 -20.59
CA GLU A 338 0.70 -6.45 -19.97
C GLU A 338 0.84 -6.47 -18.44
N PRO A 339 -0.22 -6.19 -17.66
CA PRO A 339 -0.20 -6.32 -16.20
C PRO A 339 0.24 -7.71 -15.73
N GLY A 340 0.93 -7.74 -14.59
CA GLY A 340 1.33 -8.98 -13.94
C GLY A 340 2.60 -9.62 -14.49
N THR A 341 3.40 -8.91 -15.29
CA THR A 341 4.77 -9.29 -15.74
C THR A 341 4.90 -10.59 -16.54
N LYS A 342 3.81 -11.21 -16.99
CA LYS A 342 3.87 -12.52 -17.69
C LYS A 342 4.24 -12.41 -19.17
N ALA A 343 4.11 -11.22 -19.74
CA ALA A 343 4.37 -10.98 -21.15
C ALA A 343 5.87 -10.91 -21.46
N MET A 344 6.18 -11.21 -22.73
CA MET A 344 7.48 -11.01 -23.36
C MET A 344 7.50 -9.77 -24.28
N ASN A 345 6.40 -9.03 -24.35
CA ASN A 345 6.26 -7.88 -25.22
C ASN A 345 6.12 -6.58 -24.45
N VAL A 346 6.56 -5.50 -25.08
CA VAL A 346 6.46 -4.14 -24.54
C VAL A 346 6.19 -3.17 -25.68
N SER A 347 5.33 -2.20 -25.44
CA SER A 347 5.01 -1.13 -26.38
C SER A 347 5.66 0.17 -25.95
N VAL A 348 6.50 0.72 -26.81
CA VAL A 348 7.07 2.06 -26.67
C VAL A 348 6.21 3.01 -27.50
N TRP A 349 5.67 4.06 -26.89
CA TRP A 349 4.78 4.99 -27.60
C TRP A 349 5.18 6.45 -27.40
N GLY A 350 4.80 7.27 -28.36
CA GLY A 350 5.23 8.66 -28.47
C GLY A 350 4.67 9.32 -29.72
N PHE A 351 5.23 10.45 -30.11
CA PHE A 351 4.73 11.21 -31.26
C PHE A 351 5.84 11.72 -32.17
N ARG A 352 5.51 11.87 -33.46
CA ARG A 352 6.36 12.50 -34.47
C ARG A 352 5.74 13.84 -34.88
N PRO A 353 6.55 14.90 -35.03
CA PRO A 353 6.07 16.14 -35.65
C PRO A 353 5.86 15.90 -37.14
N GLU A 354 4.67 16.22 -37.65
CA GLU A 354 4.37 16.21 -39.09
C GLU A 354 4.47 17.63 -39.67
N GLU A 355 4.56 17.73 -41.00
CA GLU A 355 4.70 19.02 -41.72
C GLU A 355 3.50 19.96 -41.53
N ASP A 356 2.31 19.40 -41.27
CA ASP A 356 1.07 20.14 -41.01
C ASP A 356 0.96 20.69 -39.57
N GLY A 357 1.98 20.43 -38.74
CA GLY A 357 2.03 20.84 -37.35
C GLY A 357 1.22 19.97 -36.38
N GLN A 358 0.54 18.92 -36.85
CA GLN A 358 -0.18 17.99 -35.98
C GLN A 358 0.71 16.80 -35.60
N PRO A 359 0.85 16.47 -34.30
CA PRO A 359 1.68 15.35 -33.90
C PRO A 359 1.01 14.01 -34.25
N MET A 360 1.68 13.16 -35.02
CA MET A 360 1.25 11.79 -35.28
C MET A 360 1.70 10.88 -34.13
N TRP A 361 0.75 10.22 -33.47
CA TRP A 361 1.05 9.22 -32.43
C TRP A 361 1.53 7.91 -33.05
N VAL A 362 2.60 7.36 -32.50
CA VAL A 362 3.22 6.12 -32.94
C VAL A 362 3.43 5.21 -31.72
N ALA A 363 3.11 3.93 -31.89
CA ALA A 363 3.42 2.89 -30.92
C ALA A 363 4.18 1.76 -31.60
N VAL A 364 5.33 1.38 -31.06
CA VAL A 364 6.14 0.26 -31.52
C VAL A 364 6.14 -0.82 -30.46
N THR A 365 5.57 -1.98 -30.79
CA THR A 365 5.55 -3.15 -29.91
C THR A 365 6.70 -4.08 -30.25
N ILE A 366 7.52 -4.40 -29.25
CA ILE A 366 8.69 -5.26 -29.37
C ILE A 366 8.38 -6.58 -28.68
N ASP A 367 8.54 -7.70 -29.39
CA ASP A 367 8.37 -9.04 -28.84
C ASP A 367 9.72 -9.74 -28.65
N PHE A 368 10.14 -9.89 -27.39
CA PHE A 368 11.40 -10.52 -27.00
C PHE A 368 11.37 -12.04 -27.08
N GLN A 369 10.23 -12.67 -27.37
CA GLN A 369 10.15 -14.12 -27.58
C GLN A 369 10.97 -14.57 -28.79
N SER A 370 11.15 -13.69 -29.78
CA SER A 370 12.03 -13.90 -30.94
C SER A 370 13.51 -13.98 -30.57
N LEU A 371 13.92 -13.29 -29.50
CA LEU A 371 15.30 -13.26 -29.01
C LEU A 371 15.57 -14.38 -28.01
N ILE A 372 14.65 -14.60 -27.07
CA ILE A 372 14.77 -15.60 -26.01
C ILE A 372 13.84 -16.76 -26.34
N THR A 373 14.26 -17.66 -27.21
CA THR A 373 13.40 -18.75 -27.71
C THR A 373 13.29 -19.90 -26.70
N ARG A 374 14.35 -20.18 -25.94
CA ARG A 374 14.45 -21.28 -24.98
C ARG A 374 13.57 -21.07 -23.74
N GLU A 375 12.84 -22.10 -23.34
CA GLU A 375 12.11 -22.13 -22.07
C GLU A 375 12.99 -22.65 -20.92
N CYS A 376 12.75 -22.13 -19.71
CA CYS A 376 13.53 -22.49 -18.54
C CYS A 376 13.21 -23.92 -18.07
N ASN A 377 14.25 -24.68 -17.72
CA ASN A 377 14.12 -26.01 -17.13
C ASN A 377 14.59 -25.99 -15.67
N LYS A 378 14.52 -27.14 -14.98
CA LYS A 378 14.87 -27.22 -13.54
C LYS A 378 16.30 -26.76 -13.21
N LYS A 379 17.26 -26.92 -14.13
CA LYS A 379 18.68 -26.56 -13.92
C LYS A 379 18.91 -25.04 -13.98
N ASP A 380 17.99 -24.30 -14.58
CA ASP A 380 18.05 -22.84 -14.71
C ASP A 380 17.68 -22.11 -13.41
N TYR A 381 17.16 -22.83 -12.41
CA TYR A 381 16.78 -22.23 -11.13
C TYR A 381 17.73 -22.62 -10.01
N GLU A 382 17.78 -21.77 -8.99
CA GLU A 382 18.49 -21.98 -7.73
C GLU A 382 17.57 -21.78 -6.52
N GLU A 383 17.93 -22.41 -5.40
CA GLU A 383 17.28 -22.14 -4.12
C GLU A 383 17.92 -20.90 -3.47
N TRP A 384 17.09 -19.95 -3.07
CA TRP A 384 17.51 -18.69 -2.47
C TRP A 384 16.74 -18.45 -1.17
N LEU A 385 17.46 -18.34 -0.06
CA LEU A 385 16.90 -18.03 1.25
C LEU A 385 16.66 -16.52 1.37
N ALA A 386 15.39 -16.12 1.46
CA ALA A 386 15.00 -14.73 1.69
C ALA A 386 15.50 -14.20 3.03
N HIS A 387 15.75 -12.89 3.10
CA HIS A 387 16.23 -12.19 4.29
C HIS A 387 17.52 -12.77 4.91
N SER A 388 18.26 -13.59 4.16
CA SER A 388 19.55 -14.11 4.61
C SER A 388 20.55 -12.97 4.74
N THR A 389 21.19 -12.86 5.89
CA THR A 389 22.26 -11.87 6.14
C THR A 389 23.62 -12.56 6.30
N ASP A 390 24.70 -11.78 6.37
CA ASP A 390 26.07 -12.31 6.47
C ASP A 390 26.30 -13.18 7.71
N LYS A 391 25.43 -13.09 8.72
CA LYS A 391 25.38 -14.01 9.87
C LYS A 391 24.69 -15.34 9.51
N ARG A 392 25.17 -15.99 8.43
CA ARG A 392 24.63 -17.26 7.91
C ARG A 392 24.55 -18.37 8.97
N ASN A 393 25.39 -18.30 10.00
CA ASN A 393 25.48 -19.29 11.08
C ASN A 393 24.53 -19.04 12.26
N SER A 394 23.70 -18.00 12.24
CA SER A 394 22.67 -17.86 13.29
C SER A 394 21.46 -18.75 12.98
N GLU A 395 20.92 -19.41 14.00
CA GLU A 395 19.68 -20.19 13.87
C GLU A 395 18.50 -19.34 13.39
N ARG A 396 18.56 -18.01 13.56
CA ARG A 396 17.58 -17.03 13.07
C ARG A 396 17.85 -16.48 11.67
N ASN A 397 18.88 -16.94 10.96
CA ASN A 397 19.14 -16.44 9.61
C ASN A 397 17.93 -16.66 8.68
N GLY A 398 17.51 -15.60 7.99
CA GLY A 398 16.33 -15.60 7.13
C GLY A 398 14.98 -15.63 7.86
N CYS A 399 14.96 -15.56 9.19
CA CYS A 399 13.73 -15.55 9.97
C CYS A 399 13.16 -14.13 10.05
N VAL A 400 12.04 -13.89 9.40
CA VAL A 400 11.30 -12.63 9.42
C VAL A 400 9.83 -12.94 9.64
N LEU A 401 9.21 -12.25 10.61
CA LEU A 401 7.80 -12.47 10.99
C LEU A 401 7.52 -13.96 11.27
N GLY A 402 8.41 -14.56 12.05
CA GLY A 402 8.32 -15.96 12.47
C GLY A 402 8.50 -17.02 11.40
N MET A 403 8.94 -16.67 10.18
CA MET A 403 9.09 -17.62 9.07
C MET A 403 10.42 -17.46 8.34
N LYS A 404 10.95 -18.59 7.86
CA LYS A 404 11.98 -18.66 6.82
C LYS A 404 11.34 -19.03 5.49
N GLU A 405 11.67 -18.29 4.44
CA GLU A 405 11.17 -18.54 3.10
C GLU A 405 12.34 -18.81 2.14
N THR A 406 12.36 -20.00 1.56
CA THR A 406 13.34 -20.38 0.53
C THR A 406 12.63 -20.45 -0.82
N TYR A 407 13.01 -19.55 -1.72
CA TYR A 407 12.42 -19.42 -3.05
C TYR A 407 13.22 -20.19 -4.09
N ARG A 408 12.54 -20.69 -5.12
CA ARG A 408 13.18 -21.16 -6.33
C ARG A 408 13.23 -20.02 -7.36
N ARG A 409 14.40 -19.42 -7.54
CA ARG A 409 14.61 -18.24 -8.41
C ARG A 409 15.38 -18.59 -9.66
N LEU A 410 15.15 -17.84 -10.74
CA LEU A 410 15.91 -17.96 -11.97
C LEU A 410 17.35 -17.53 -11.71
N LYS A 411 18.32 -18.32 -12.18
CA LYS A 411 19.74 -17.98 -12.08
C LYS A 411 20.05 -16.80 -13.00
N LYS A 412 20.85 -15.85 -12.51
CA LYS A 412 21.28 -14.66 -13.27
C LYS A 412 21.95 -14.99 -14.61
N GLN A 413 22.68 -16.10 -14.68
CA GLN A 413 23.36 -16.59 -15.89
C GLN A 413 22.46 -17.39 -16.84
N SER A 414 21.25 -17.77 -16.42
CA SER A 414 20.34 -18.59 -17.21
C SER A 414 19.45 -17.71 -18.08
N VAL A 415 19.80 -17.60 -19.37
CA VAL A 415 18.96 -16.92 -20.37
C VAL A 415 17.92 -17.90 -20.90
N CYS A 416 16.68 -17.76 -20.44
CA CYS A 416 15.50 -18.52 -20.88
C CYS A 416 14.23 -17.80 -20.43
N ARG A 417 13.08 -18.23 -20.98
CA ARG A 417 11.75 -17.75 -20.60
C ARG A 417 11.18 -18.56 -19.43
N ASN A 418 10.72 -17.89 -18.39
CA ASN A 418 9.89 -18.47 -17.33
C ASN A 418 8.55 -18.93 -17.90
N GLY A 419 7.95 -18.12 -18.78
CA GLY A 419 6.71 -18.41 -19.47
C GLY A 419 5.46 -17.98 -18.68
N ARG A 420 4.33 -17.88 -19.39
CA ARG A 420 3.07 -17.33 -18.86
C ARG A 420 2.46 -18.12 -17.69
N ASN A 421 2.78 -19.41 -17.60
CA ASN A 421 2.31 -20.31 -16.55
C ASN A 421 3.29 -20.39 -15.36
N PHE A 422 4.31 -19.53 -15.33
CA PHE A 422 5.24 -19.48 -14.20
C PHE A 422 4.49 -19.14 -12.91
N VAL A 423 4.81 -19.91 -11.87
CA VAL A 423 4.31 -19.72 -10.51
C VAL A 423 5.50 -19.74 -9.57
N VAL A 424 5.58 -18.71 -8.72
CA VAL A 424 6.60 -18.64 -7.67
C VAL A 424 6.46 -19.84 -6.75
N THR A 425 7.52 -20.65 -6.67
CA THR A 425 7.59 -21.78 -5.74
C THR A 425 8.47 -21.41 -4.56
N LYS A 426 7.96 -21.61 -3.35
CA LYS A 426 8.71 -21.38 -2.10
C LYS A 426 8.46 -22.48 -1.08
N LYS A 427 9.47 -22.75 -0.26
CA LYS A 427 9.37 -23.55 0.96
C LYS A 427 9.28 -22.61 2.15
N GLN A 428 8.36 -22.88 3.06
CA GLN A 428 8.12 -22.07 4.24
C GLN A 428 8.36 -22.91 5.50
N ILE A 429 9.21 -22.41 6.40
CA ILE A 429 9.57 -23.10 7.64
C ILE A 429 9.35 -22.13 8.81
N PRO A 430 8.45 -22.44 9.76
CA PRO A 430 8.27 -21.64 10.97
C PRO A 430 9.52 -21.58 11.83
N CYS A 431 9.77 -20.43 12.44
CA CYS A 431 10.83 -20.25 13.42
C CYS A 431 10.31 -20.40 14.86
N PRO A 432 11.17 -20.75 15.82
CA PRO A 432 10.88 -20.57 17.24
C PRO A 432 10.62 -19.10 17.60
N CYS A 433 9.54 -18.85 18.34
CA CYS A 433 9.20 -17.50 18.81
C CYS A 433 10.26 -16.96 19.80
N THR A 434 10.54 -15.67 19.73
CA THR A 434 11.27 -14.90 20.75
C THR A 434 10.47 -13.67 21.15
N ARG A 435 11.01 -12.87 22.07
CA ARG A 435 10.41 -11.60 22.49
C ARG A 435 10.30 -10.56 21.38
N GLU A 436 11.07 -10.68 20.30
CA GLU A 436 11.02 -9.77 19.14
C GLU A 436 9.78 -10.00 18.26
N ASP A 437 9.19 -11.20 18.33
CA ASP A 437 7.99 -11.58 17.57
C ASP A 437 6.69 -11.11 18.27
N TYR A 438 6.82 -10.36 19.36
CA TYR A 438 5.74 -9.73 20.11
C TYR A 438 5.94 -8.21 20.14
N LEU A 439 4.85 -7.45 20.21
CA LEU A 439 4.84 -6.03 20.57
C LEU A 439 4.41 -5.90 22.04
N CYS A 440 4.77 -4.79 22.68
CA CYS A 440 4.15 -4.46 23.95
C CYS A 440 2.69 -4.10 23.71
N ASP A 441 1.83 -4.70 24.52
CA ASP A 441 0.41 -4.42 24.46
C ASP A 441 0.11 -3.07 25.12
N TYR A 442 -1.12 -2.59 24.99
CA TYR A 442 -1.55 -1.30 25.50
C TYR A 442 -1.22 -1.12 26.99
N GLY A 443 -0.69 0.05 27.37
CA GLY A 443 -0.24 0.34 28.73
C GLY A 443 1.12 -0.25 29.10
N TYR A 444 1.80 -0.92 28.18
CA TYR A 444 3.15 -1.44 28.35
C TYR A 444 4.13 -0.80 27.37
N TYR A 445 5.41 -0.76 27.73
CA TYR A 445 6.47 -0.25 26.88
C TYR A 445 7.76 -1.05 27.08
N ARG A 446 8.65 -1.01 26.09
CA ARG A 446 10.01 -1.55 26.25
C ARG A 446 10.90 -0.48 26.86
N HIS A 447 11.52 -0.78 27.99
CA HIS A 447 12.58 0.07 28.51
C HIS A 447 13.83 -0.07 27.62
N VAL A 448 14.61 1.01 27.44
CA VAL A 448 15.75 1.09 26.50
C VAL A 448 16.78 -0.03 26.69
N ASN A 449 16.87 -0.58 27.91
CA ASN A 449 17.86 -1.59 28.29
C ASN A 449 17.30 -3.02 28.38
N THR A 450 16.00 -3.24 28.14
CA THR A 450 15.36 -4.55 28.30
C THR A 450 14.46 -4.87 27.12
N SER A 451 14.49 -6.12 26.64
CA SER A 451 13.51 -6.62 25.66
C SER A 451 12.12 -6.88 26.27
N GLU A 452 11.97 -6.64 27.58
CA GLU A 452 10.76 -6.92 28.34
C GLU A 452 9.77 -5.75 28.23
N CYS A 453 8.49 -6.09 28.05
CA CYS A 453 7.38 -5.16 28.12
C CYS A 453 7.00 -4.93 29.59
N VAL A 454 7.22 -3.72 30.07
CA VAL A 454 6.91 -3.29 31.44
C VAL A 454 5.74 -2.32 31.43
N ARG A 455 4.93 -2.37 32.49
CA ARG A 455 3.75 -1.51 32.61
C ARG A 455 4.18 -0.05 32.78
N GLN A 456 3.50 0.87 32.10
CA GLN A 456 3.75 2.30 32.26
C GLN A 456 3.29 2.77 33.67
N PRO A 457 4.07 3.62 34.35
CA PRO A 457 3.77 4.02 35.75
C PRO A 457 2.46 4.79 35.93
N ASN A 458 2.02 5.55 34.91
CA ASN A 458 0.87 6.44 34.96
C ASN A 458 -0.41 5.84 34.34
N THR A 459 -0.40 4.56 33.96
CA THR A 459 -1.62 3.92 33.44
C THR A 459 -2.48 3.47 34.63
N PRO A 460 -3.75 3.88 34.73
CA PRO A 460 -4.63 3.45 35.81
C PRO A 460 -4.62 1.92 35.97
N ASN A 461 -4.72 1.44 37.23
CA ASN A 461 -4.80 0.01 37.50
C ASN A 461 -6.11 -0.62 36.96
N LYS A 462 -7.08 0.23 36.63
CA LYS A 462 -8.37 -0.12 36.04
C LYS A 462 -8.24 -0.34 34.54
N THR A 463 -8.79 -1.47 34.11
CA THR A 463 -9.40 -1.71 32.81
C THR A 463 -10.05 -0.43 32.28
N PHE A 464 -9.62 -0.01 31.11
CA PHE A 464 -10.09 1.22 30.50
C PHE A 464 -11.52 0.99 29.99
N GLU A 465 -12.54 1.38 30.75
CA GLU A 465 -13.92 1.47 30.27
C GLU A 465 -14.01 2.62 29.27
N MET A 466 -14.27 2.34 27.98
CA MET A 466 -14.56 3.40 27.03
C MET A 466 -15.63 3.01 26.02
N CYS A 467 -16.88 3.26 26.42
CA CYS A 467 -17.99 3.51 25.51
C CYS A 467 -18.91 4.58 26.10
N LEU A 468 -19.28 5.57 25.28
CA LEU A 468 -20.11 6.72 25.68
C LEU A 468 -21.54 6.35 26.14
N ASN A 469 -21.96 5.08 25.96
CA ASN A 469 -23.35 4.63 26.18
C ASN A 469 -23.53 3.57 27.28
N GLY A 470 -22.53 3.33 28.15
CA GLY A 470 -22.71 2.49 29.35
C GLY A 470 -22.63 0.98 29.15
N GLU A 471 -21.99 0.51 28.07
CA GLU A 471 -21.47 -0.87 27.97
C GLU A 471 -19.92 -0.84 28.10
N GLU A 472 -19.33 -1.86 28.72
CA GLU A 472 -17.92 -1.88 29.16
C GLU A 472 -17.01 -2.74 28.26
N ASP A 473 -15.96 -2.13 27.70
CA ASP A 473 -14.82 -2.83 27.09
C ASP A 473 -13.76 -3.14 28.18
N GLU A 474 -13.68 -4.39 28.66
CA GLU A 474 -12.66 -4.79 29.63
C GLU A 474 -11.34 -5.20 28.94
N LEU A 475 -10.42 -4.26 28.73
CA LEU A 475 -9.07 -4.55 28.20
C LEU A 475 -8.19 -5.25 29.25
N LEU A 476 -8.25 -6.59 29.30
CA LEU A 476 -7.31 -7.43 30.06
C LEU A 476 -6.10 -7.77 29.19
N THR A 477 -4.93 -7.25 29.56
CA THR A 477 -3.68 -7.43 28.82
C THR A 477 -2.59 -8.01 29.71
N ALA A 478 -1.91 -9.04 29.19
CA ALA A 478 -0.72 -9.65 29.79
C ALA A 478 0.59 -8.90 29.44
N GLY A 479 0.48 -7.74 28.78
CA GLY A 479 1.59 -6.86 28.40
C GLY A 479 2.27 -7.18 27.08
N TYR A 480 1.93 -8.29 26.44
CA TYR A 480 2.48 -8.70 25.14
C TYR A 480 1.36 -9.08 24.16
N ARG A 481 1.51 -8.64 22.91
CA ARG A 481 0.68 -9.07 21.78
C ARG A 481 1.56 -9.57 20.65
N LYS A 482 1.17 -10.61 19.93
CA LYS A 482 1.99 -11.11 18.81
C LYS A 482 2.05 -10.06 17.69
N VAL A 483 3.20 -9.91 17.02
CA VAL A 483 3.29 -9.03 15.84
C VAL A 483 2.32 -9.56 14.77
N PRO A 484 1.48 -8.71 14.15
CA PRO A 484 0.60 -9.15 13.07
C PRO A 484 1.38 -9.84 11.94
N SER A 485 0.77 -10.84 11.31
CA SER A 485 1.40 -11.76 10.34
C SER A 485 2.52 -12.65 10.88
N ASP A 486 2.89 -12.59 12.16
CA ASP A 486 3.96 -13.43 12.68
C ASP A 486 3.49 -14.88 12.85
N LYS A 487 4.17 -15.80 12.16
CA LYS A 487 3.82 -17.23 12.13
C LYS A 487 4.82 -18.11 12.89
N CYS A 488 5.56 -17.54 13.84
CA CYS A 488 6.46 -18.29 14.70
C CYS A 488 5.69 -19.35 15.52
N GLN A 489 6.37 -20.46 15.83
CA GLN A 489 5.81 -21.61 16.56
C GLN A 489 6.77 -22.07 17.65
N GLY A 490 6.23 -22.38 18.84
CA GLY A 490 7.05 -22.77 20.00
C GLY A 490 7.98 -21.65 20.48
N GLY A 491 8.93 -21.97 21.36
CA GLY A 491 9.87 -20.98 21.90
C GLY A 491 9.24 -20.11 23.01
N PHE A 492 9.52 -18.82 22.98
CA PHE A 492 9.00 -17.86 23.97
C PHE A 492 7.49 -17.71 23.86
N THR A 493 6.80 -17.86 24.98
CA THR A 493 5.39 -17.52 25.15
C THR A 493 5.26 -16.63 26.39
N PRO A 494 4.55 -15.49 26.29
CA PRO A 494 4.31 -14.66 27.46
C PRO A 494 3.48 -15.43 28.50
N GLN A 495 3.84 -15.34 29.77
CA GLN A 495 3.11 -16.01 30.84
C GLN A 495 1.76 -15.33 31.07
N GLY A 496 0.69 -16.13 31.19
CA GLY A 496 -0.65 -15.61 31.46
C GLY A 496 -1.34 -15.01 30.23
N VAL A 497 -1.29 -15.69 29.08
CA VAL A 497 -1.99 -15.33 27.83
C VAL A 497 -3.51 -15.29 28.07
N VAL A 498 -4.00 -14.21 28.67
CA VAL A 498 -5.37 -13.79 28.49
C VAL A 498 -5.37 -13.15 27.11
N GLN A 499 -6.12 -13.71 26.15
CA GLN A 499 -6.40 -13.01 24.91
C GLN A 499 -6.91 -11.63 25.29
N THR A 500 -6.41 -10.57 24.65
CA THR A 500 -6.94 -9.22 24.84
C THR A 500 -8.39 -9.23 24.35
N ILE A 501 -9.32 -9.52 25.26
CA ILE A 501 -10.76 -9.52 24.98
C ILE A 501 -11.13 -8.05 24.86
N ILE A 502 -11.24 -7.58 23.62
CA ILE A 502 -12.00 -6.37 23.36
C ILE A 502 -13.43 -6.85 23.20
N ARG A 503 -14.33 -6.39 24.08
CA ARG A 503 -15.77 -6.60 23.91
C ARG A 503 -16.32 -5.33 23.27
N PRO A 504 -16.14 -5.14 21.96
CA PRO A 504 -16.41 -3.85 21.36
C PRO A 504 -17.84 -3.41 21.68
N CYS A 505 -17.98 -2.17 22.16
CA CYS A 505 -19.19 -1.41 21.92
C CYS A 505 -19.26 -1.09 20.43
N GLY A 506 -19.57 -2.11 19.66
CA GLY A 506 -19.84 -1.94 18.25
C GLY A 506 -20.98 -0.95 18.12
N VAL A 507 -20.81 0.04 17.24
CA VAL A 507 -21.98 0.62 16.60
C VAL A 507 -22.60 -0.52 15.79
N LYS A 508 -23.57 -1.20 16.40
CA LYS A 508 -24.35 -2.23 15.71
C LYS A 508 -25.21 -1.50 14.69
N PRO A 509 -25.25 -1.96 13.43
CA PRO A 509 -26.11 -1.36 12.43
C PRO A 509 -27.54 -1.32 12.96
N SER A 510 -28.16 -0.14 13.01
CA SER A 510 -29.54 -0.03 13.45
C SER A 510 -30.47 -0.58 12.36
N PRO A 511 -31.47 -1.41 12.73
CA PRO A 511 -32.56 -1.71 11.81
C PRO A 511 -33.41 -0.44 11.60
N ASP A 512 -33.94 -0.30 10.38
CA ASP A 512 -34.72 0.85 9.88
C ASP A 512 -35.73 1.40 10.92
N PRO A 513 -35.80 2.71 11.18
CA PRO A 513 -36.86 3.27 11.99
C PRO A 513 -38.16 3.31 11.17
N SER A 514 -38.88 2.19 11.10
CA SER A 514 -40.28 2.24 10.74
C SER A 514 -41.03 3.00 11.85
N ALA A 515 -41.62 4.13 11.48
CA ALA A 515 -42.53 4.99 12.25
C ALA A 515 -41.89 6.04 13.18
N LYS A 516 -41.52 7.19 12.58
CA LYS A 516 -41.83 8.49 13.19
C LYS A 516 -42.90 9.17 12.33
N SER A 517 -44.12 9.26 12.86
CA SER A 517 -45.15 10.13 12.29
C SER A 517 -44.86 11.58 12.66
N THR A 518 -44.75 12.48 11.69
CA THR A 518 -45.32 13.83 11.81
C THR A 518 -45.32 14.59 10.48
N SER A 519 -46.53 15.02 10.10
CA SER A 519 -46.92 16.21 9.33
C SER A 519 -46.18 16.55 8.03
N VAL A 520 -46.87 16.24 6.92
CA VAL A 520 -46.64 16.77 5.58
C VAL A 520 -46.77 18.29 5.56
N GLY A 521 -45.67 18.99 5.28
CA GLY A 521 -45.66 20.35 4.75
C GLY A 521 -45.26 20.29 3.28
N HIS A 522 -46.23 20.46 2.39
CA HIS A 522 -46.04 20.42 0.94
C HIS A 522 -45.33 21.70 0.47
N PHE A 523 -44.11 21.58 -0.07
CA PHE A 523 -43.50 22.63 -0.87
C PHE A 523 -42.98 22.02 -2.17
N ASP A 524 -43.75 22.23 -3.25
CA ASP A 524 -43.36 21.95 -4.62
C ASP A 524 -42.27 22.94 -5.07
N THR A 525 -41.10 22.40 -5.43
CA THR A 525 -40.19 23.07 -6.37
C THR A 525 -39.68 22.05 -7.39
N PRO A 526 -39.62 22.40 -8.70
CA PRO A 526 -39.37 21.44 -9.76
C PRO A 526 -37.90 21.06 -9.81
N VAL A 527 -37.58 19.81 -9.51
CA VAL A 527 -36.24 19.24 -9.75
C VAL A 527 -36.14 18.86 -11.23
N ARG A 528 -35.21 19.48 -11.95
CA ARG A 528 -34.81 19.07 -13.29
C ARG A 528 -34.24 17.66 -13.23
N THR A 529 -34.89 16.73 -13.92
CA THR A 529 -34.37 15.39 -14.20
C THR A 529 -33.11 15.50 -15.07
N VAL A 530 -31.94 15.33 -14.48
CA VAL A 530 -30.70 15.10 -15.24
C VAL A 530 -30.43 13.60 -15.21
N LEU A 531 -30.70 12.94 -16.34
CA LEU A 531 -30.27 11.57 -16.59
C LEU A 531 -28.74 11.56 -16.73
N MET A 532 -28.03 11.07 -15.73
CA MET A 532 -26.60 10.76 -15.85
C MET A 532 -26.44 9.25 -16.05
N LEU A 533 -26.30 8.84 -17.32
CA LEU A 533 -25.71 7.55 -17.66
C LEU A 533 -24.21 7.64 -17.36
N LYS A 534 -23.75 6.97 -16.30
CA LYS A 534 -22.33 6.60 -16.18
C LYS A 534 -22.19 5.10 -16.42
N CYS A 535 -21.66 4.75 -17.59
CA CYS A 535 -21.02 3.46 -17.78
C CYS A 535 -19.86 3.38 -16.79
N LEU A 536 -19.87 2.36 -15.92
CA LEU A 536 -18.69 1.91 -15.21
C LEU A 536 -17.70 1.38 -16.27
N PHE A 537 -16.86 2.27 -16.81
CA PHE A 537 -15.57 1.82 -17.29
C PHE A 537 -14.75 1.55 -16.04
N VAL A 538 -14.47 0.27 -15.81
CA VAL A 538 -13.37 -0.18 -14.96
C VAL A 538 -12.09 0.34 -15.63
N LEU A 539 -11.76 1.60 -15.37
CA LEU A 539 -10.40 2.07 -15.46
C LEU A 539 -9.71 1.50 -14.23
N CYS A 540 -9.07 0.33 -14.42
CA CYS A 540 -7.89 0.02 -13.64
C CYS A 540 -6.98 1.23 -13.75
N SER A 541 -6.93 2.05 -12.70
CA SER A 541 -5.90 3.08 -12.58
C SER A 541 -4.56 2.36 -12.44
N TYR A 542 -3.75 2.49 -13.49
CA TYR A 542 -2.32 2.17 -13.53
C TYR A 542 -1.51 3.26 -12.82
#